data_AF-A0A3D0HIY9-F1
#
_entry.id   AF-A0A3D0HIY9-F1
#
_cell.length_a   1.000
_cell.length_b   1.000
_cell.length_c   1.000
_cell.angle_alpha   90.00
_cell.angle_beta   90.00
_cell.angle_gamma   90.00
#
_symmetry.space_group_name_H-M   'P 1'
#
loop_
_entity.id
_entity.type
_entity.pdbx_description
1 polymer ?
#
loop_
_entity_poly.entity_id
_entity_poly.type
_entity_poly.pdbx_seq_one_letter_code
_entity_poly.pdbx_strand_id
1 'polypeptide(L)'
;MNSSPISYDPTMLGAHDWAFPVPIAYGPGRIAEVGRRCVGLGIANPLIVTDRGSRNLEFITRLQLILGEAGLKSALFFEISPNPIDT
;
A
#
# COMPACT_ATOMS: atom_id res chain seq x y z
N MET A 1 23.08 34.33 -2.63
CA MET A 1 21.69 33.87 -2.46
C MET A 1 21.64 33.11 -1.16
N ASN A 2 21.08 33.71 -0.09
CA ASN A 2 20.92 33.01 1.18
C ASN A 2 19.75 32.04 1.05
N SER A 3 20.06 30.76 0.97
CA SER A 3 19.06 29.69 1.08
C SER A 3 18.47 29.74 2.49
N SER A 4 17.18 30.06 2.62
CA SER A 4 16.46 29.87 3.88
C SER A 4 16.64 28.42 4.35
N PRO A 5 16.85 28.16 5.66
CA PRO A 5 16.93 26.79 6.16
C PRO A 5 15.60 26.10 5.87
N ILE A 6 15.66 24.91 5.25
CA ILE A 6 14.49 24.07 5.05
C ILE A 6 13.98 23.71 6.45
N SER A 7 12.88 24.32 6.88
CA SER A 7 12.20 23.93 8.12
C SER A 7 11.59 22.56 7.89
N TYR A 8 12.24 21.51 8.40
CA TYR A 8 11.69 20.16 8.39
C TYR A 8 10.52 20.12 9.37
N ASP A 9 9.30 20.01 8.84
CA ASP A 9 8.14 19.71 9.65
C ASP A 9 8.11 18.19 9.91
N PRO A 10 8.35 17.73 11.15
CA PRO A 10 8.39 16.32 11.49
C PRO A 10 7.03 15.62 11.32
N THR A 11 5.95 16.40 11.21
CA THR A 11 4.60 15.87 11.01
C THR A 11 4.35 15.44 9.56
N MET A 12 5.16 15.88 8.59
CA MET A 12 4.95 15.57 7.15
C MET A 12 4.86 14.07 6.84
N LEU A 13 5.58 13.23 7.58
CA LEU A 13 5.55 11.76 7.42
C LEU A 13 4.48 11.08 8.29
N GLY A 14 3.72 11.83 9.09
CA GLY A 14 2.68 11.29 9.94
C GLY A 14 1.56 10.59 9.18
N ALA A 15 0.67 9.93 9.92
CA ALA A 15 -0.53 9.33 9.35
C ALA A 15 -1.50 10.41 8.86
N HIS A 16 -1.87 10.34 7.58
CA HIS A 16 -2.78 11.30 6.95
C HIS A 16 -3.70 10.58 5.96
N ASP A 17 -4.92 11.10 5.82
CA ASP A 17 -5.85 10.76 4.75
C ASP A 17 -5.97 11.98 3.80
N TRP A 18 -5.65 11.79 2.52
CA TRP A 18 -5.86 12.77 1.45
C TRP A 18 -7.04 12.34 0.59
N ALA A 19 -8.03 13.21 0.41
CA ALA A 19 -9.31 12.82 -0.19
C ALA A 19 -9.40 13.03 -1.72
N PHE A 20 -8.49 13.79 -2.35
CA PHE A 20 -8.58 14.18 -3.76
C PHE A 20 -7.26 13.92 -4.51
N PRO A 21 -7.29 13.47 -5.79
CA PRO A 21 -8.47 13.08 -6.59
C PRO A 21 -8.99 11.65 -6.28
N VAL A 22 -8.20 10.85 -5.57
CA VAL A 22 -8.55 9.51 -5.09
C VAL A 22 -8.12 9.45 -3.62
N PRO A 23 -8.88 8.78 -2.73
CA PRO A 23 -8.46 8.62 -1.34
C PRO A 23 -7.09 7.95 -1.21
N ILE A 24 -6.13 8.65 -0.62
CA ILE A 24 -4.79 8.15 -0.31
C ILE A 24 -4.62 8.17 1.21
N ALA A 25 -4.25 7.02 1.77
CA ALA A 25 -3.81 6.92 3.16
C ALA A 25 -2.30 6.68 3.19
N TYR A 26 -1.55 7.55 3.86
CA TYR A 26 -0.09 7.44 3.93
C TYR A 26 0.44 7.71 5.34
N GLY A 27 1.72 7.40 5.53
CA GLY A 27 2.45 7.46 6.80
C GLY A 27 2.87 6.07 7.30
N PRO A 28 3.88 5.99 8.19
CA PRO A 28 4.34 4.73 8.78
C PRO A 28 3.21 3.92 9.41
N GLY A 29 3.24 2.61 9.20
CA GLY A 29 2.31 1.66 9.81
C GLY A 29 0.96 1.49 9.10
N ARG A 30 0.60 2.36 8.14
CA ARG A 30 -0.75 2.35 7.54
C ARG A 30 -1.07 1.14 6.68
N ILE A 31 -0.07 0.37 6.26
CA ILE A 31 -0.29 -0.94 5.61
C ILE A 31 -1.15 -1.87 6.48
N ALA A 32 -1.08 -1.75 7.81
CA ALA A 32 -1.87 -2.55 8.76
C ALA A 32 -3.39 -2.33 8.64
N GLU A 33 -3.86 -1.31 7.94
CA GLU A 33 -5.29 -1.04 7.77
C GLU A 33 -5.89 -1.67 6.52
N VAL A 34 -5.07 -2.18 5.61
CA VAL A 34 -5.54 -2.61 4.29
C VAL A 34 -6.68 -3.62 4.42
N GLY A 35 -6.57 -4.59 5.35
CA GLY A 35 -7.64 -5.56 5.64
C GLY A 35 -8.96 -4.89 6.03
N ARG A 36 -8.93 -3.98 7.01
CA ARG A 36 -10.13 -3.24 7.46
C ARG A 36 -10.72 -2.37 6.36
N ARG A 37 -9.88 -1.75 5.53
CA ARG A 37 -10.30 -0.95 4.38
C ARG A 37 -10.97 -1.81 3.31
N CYS A 38 -10.42 -2.98 3.00
CA CYS A 38 -11.07 -3.94 2.10
C CYS A 38 -12.46 -4.34 2.61
N VAL A 39 -12.60 -4.70 3.89
CA VAL A 39 -13.89 -5.04 4.49
C VAL A 39 -14.87 -3.86 4.39
N GLY A 40 -14.44 -2.65 4.76
CA GLY A 40 -15.28 -1.45 4.69
C GLY A 40 -15.75 -1.09 3.28
N LEU A 41 -14.98 -1.48 2.26
CA LEU A 41 -15.32 -1.31 0.84
C LEU A 41 -16.09 -2.51 0.26
N GLY A 42 -16.38 -3.55 1.04
CA GLY A 42 -17.05 -4.76 0.56
C GLY A 42 -16.16 -5.69 -0.28
N ILE A 43 -14.83 -5.54 -0.23
CA ILE A 43 -13.88 -6.38 -0.95
C ILE A 43 -13.66 -7.68 -0.16
N ALA A 44 -14.08 -8.81 -0.74
CA ALA A 44 -13.99 -10.12 -0.09
C ALA A 44 -12.79 -10.99 -0.54
N ASN A 45 -12.32 -10.81 -1.79
CA ASN A 45 -11.25 -11.63 -2.38
C ASN A 45 -10.22 -10.76 -3.13
N PRO A 46 -9.38 -9.98 -2.42
CA PRO A 46 -8.40 -9.11 -3.06
C PRO A 46 -7.30 -9.89 -3.82
N LEU A 47 -6.91 -9.40 -4.99
CA LEU A 47 -5.74 -9.86 -5.73
C LEU A 47 -4.57 -8.90 -5.48
N ILE A 48 -3.48 -9.40 -4.90
CA ILE A 48 -2.23 -8.64 -4.77
C ILE A 48 -1.49 -8.77 -6.11
N VAL A 49 -1.16 -7.63 -6.71
CA VAL A 49 -0.39 -7.55 -7.96
C VAL A 49 0.95 -6.89 -7.68
N THR A 50 2.05 -7.50 -8.10
CA THR A 50 3.41 -6.99 -7.92
C THR A 50 4.34 -7.45 -9.05
N ASP A 51 5.61 -7.06 -9.02
CA ASP A 51 6.64 -7.54 -9.96
C ASP A 51 7.44 -8.72 -9.37
N ARG A 52 8.22 -9.40 -10.22
CA ARG A 52 9.01 -10.57 -9.81
C ARG A 52 10.06 -10.25 -8.74
N GLY A 53 10.66 -9.07 -8.80
CA GLY A 53 11.69 -8.63 -7.86
C GLY A 53 11.12 -8.34 -6.48
N SER A 54 9.89 -7.82 -6.43
CA SER A 54 9.19 -7.49 -5.19
C SER A 54 8.54 -8.70 -4.51
N ARG A 55 8.26 -9.79 -5.25
CA ARG A 55 7.53 -10.97 -4.74
C ARG A 55 8.00 -11.45 -3.36
N ASN A 56 9.30 -11.51 -3.14
CA ASN A 56 9.90 -12.10 -1.94
C ASN A 56 10.23 -11.06 -0.85
N LEU A 57 9.83 -9.80 -1.03
CA LEU A 57 10.02 -8.75 -0.04
C LEU A 57 9.00 -8.89 1.09
N GLU A 58 9.43 -8.59 2.32
CA GLU A 58 8.65 -8.80 3.55
C GLU A 58 7.28 -8.12 3.51
N PHE A 59 7.16 -6.96 2.86
CA PHE A 59 5.90 -6.23 2.80
C PHE A 59 4.80 -6.99 2.03
N ILE A 60 5.15 -7.87 1.09
CA ILE A 60 4.18 -8.72 0.36
C ILE A 60 3.62 -9.77 1.30
N THR A 61 4.48 -10.50 2.02
CA THR A 61 4.04 -11.50 3.01
C THR A 61 3.26 -10.84 4.13
N ARG A 62 3.70 -9.66 4.60
CA ARG A 62 2.98 -8.88 5.63
C ARG A 62 1.59 -8.48 5.16
N LEU A 63 1.43 -8.07 3.90
CA LEU A 63 0.13 -7.74 3.33
C LEU A 63 -0.81 -8.96 3.29
N GLN A 64 -0.32 -10.12 2.85
CA GLN A 64 -1.12 -11.36 2.88
C GLN A 64 -1.59 -11.71 4.29
N LEU A 65 -0.71 -11.55 5.30
CA LEU A 65 -1.07 -11.77 6.71
C LEU A 65 -2.15 -10.80 7.17
N ILE A 66 -2.01 -9.49 6.89
CA ILE A 66 -2.99 -8.46 7.26
C ILE A 66 -4.37 -8.75 6.64
N LEU A 67 -4.40 -9.20 5.39
CA LEU A 67 -5.64 -9.59 4.72
C LEU A 67 -6.25 -10.84 5.38
N GLY A 68 -5.42 -11.84 5.69
CA GLY A 68 -5.84 -13.06 6.39
C GLY A 68 -6.39 -12.80 7.81
N GLU A 69 -5.74 -11.91 8.57
CA GLU A 69 -6.19 -11.45 9.91
C GLU A 69 -7.57 -10.77 9.83
N ALA A 70 -7.89 -10.13 8.71
CA ALA A 70 -9.21 -9.55 8.44
C ALA A 70 -10.24 -10.56 7.90
N GLY A 71 -9.88 -11.85 7.79
CA GLY A 71 -10.75 -12.90 7.26
C GLY A 71 -10.87 -12.93 5.73
N LEU A 72 -9.99 -12.22 5.02
CA LEU A 72 -10.01 -12.11 3.57
C LEU A 72 -9.09 -13.15 2.92
N LYS A 73 -9.58 -13.82 1.88
CA LYS A 73 -8.74 -14.70 1.05
C LYS A 73 -8.09 -13.85 -0.03
N SER A 74 -6.76 -13.89 -0.12
CA SER A 74 -6.01 -13.15 -1.14
C SER A 74 -5.19 -14.06 -2.05
N ALA A 75 -5.15 -13.73 -3.34
CA ALA A 75 -4.21 -14.32 -4.29
C ALA A 75 -3.05 -13.36 -4.57
N LEU A 76 -1.95 -13.87 -5.11
CA LEU A 76 -0.77 -13.09 -5.50
C LEU A 76 -0.43 -13.35 -6.98
N PHE A 77 -0.36 -12.29 -7.76
CA PHE A 77 0.17 -12.28 -9.13
C PHE A 77 1.41 -11.40 -9.18
N PHE A 78 2.53 -11.93 -9.65
CA PHE A 78 3.85 -11.28 -9.56
C PHE A 78 4.64 -11.33 -10.88
N GLU A 79 3.99 -11.66 -11.99
CA GLU A 79 4.61 -11.81 -13.30
C GLU A 79 4.62 -10.50 -14.11
N ILE A 80 4.44 -9.36 -13.44
CA ILE A 80 4.42 -8.03 -14.08
C ILE A 80 5.83 -7.59 -14.46
N SER A 81 5.99 -7.10 -15.69
CA SER A 81 7.20 -6.42 -16.16
C SER A 81 7.29 -4.98 -15.63
N PRO A 82 8.50 -4.40 -15.49
CA PRO A 82 8.67 -3.00 -15.05
C PRO A 82 7.93 -1.97 -15.92
N ASN A 83 7.73 -2.29 -17.20
CA ASN A 83 6.88 -1.54 -18.13
C ASN A 83 5.80 -2.50 -18.67
N PRO A 84 4.58 -2.49 -18.10
CA PRO A 84 3.51 -3.39 -18.49
C PRO A 84 3.11 -3.22 -19.97
N ILE A 85 2.75 -4.33 -20.59
CA ILE A 85 2.24 -4.38 -21.98
C ILE A 85 0.83 -4.99 -21.97
N ASP A 86 0.02 -4.66 -22.98
CA ASP A 86 -1.38 -5.13 -23.11
C ASP A 86 -1.52 -6.58 -23.61
N THR A 87 -0.42 -7.30 -23.79
CA THR A 87 -0.36 -8.64 -24.42
C THR A 87 0.42 -9.65 -23.60
#